data_AF-A0A952J4U1-F1
#
_entry.id   AF-A0A952J4U1-F1
#
_cell.length_a   1.000
_cell.length_b   1.000
_cell.length_c   1.000
_cell.angle_alpha   90.00
_cell.angle_beta   90.00
_cell.angle_gamma   90.00
#
_symmetry.space_group_name_H-M   'P 1'
#
loop_
_entity.id
_entity.type
_entity.pdbx_description
1 polymer ?
#
loop_
_entity_poly.entity_id
_entity_poly.type
_entity_poly.pdbx_seq_one_letter_code
_entity_poly.pdbx_strand_id
1 'polypeptide(L)'
;MSAPQPQANFGELLSKIILPKVHLIALLVAVTGIIFHYQQLAGAADILMIGLSTLAGVYFLSAFAVNNPPDNKHSPRALLVLKLIFIAASVAVIGILFTLLNLEGKQQMLLIGTGVIGIASIAGATLVVTNNSNLAILKRPLMVGIPLFLVALYFMYKLSLI
;
A
#
# COMPACT_ATOMS: atom_id res chain seq x y z
N MET A 1 -5.69 27.52 37.05
CA MET A 1 -6.22 26.27 36.46
C MET A 1 -5.81 26.22 35.01
N SER A 2 -4.69 25.57 34.70
CA SER A 2 -4.23 25.31 33.34
C SER A 2 -5.02 24.13 32.78
N ALA A 3 -5.73 24.33 31.67
CA ALA A 3 -6.45 23.28 30.97
C ALA A 3 -5.49 22.14 30.57
N PRO A 4 -5.89 20.87 30.68
CA PRO A 4 -5.06 19.76 30.22
C PRO A 4 -4.90 19.87 28.70
N GLN A 5 -3.66 20.04 28.25
CA GLN A 5 -3.35 19.97 26.82
C GLN A 5 -3.68 18.56 26.31
N PRO A 6 -4.44 18.40 25.22
CA PRO A 6 -4.66 17.08 24.64
C PRO A 6 -3.30 16.58 24.17
N GLN A 7 -2.73 15.60 24.89
CA GLN A 7 -1.52 14.90 24.47
C GLN A 7 -1.82 14.30 23.10
N ALA A 8 -1.29 14.92 22.05
CA ALA A 8 -1.44 14.44 20.69
C ALA A 8 -0.89 13.01 20.64
N ASN A 9 -1.78 12.03 20.54
CA ASN A 9 -1.42 10.63 20.56
C ASN A 9 -0.58 10.36 19.31
N PHE A 10 0.67 9.90 19.46
CA PHE A 10 1.62 9.80 18.34
C PHE A 10 1.05 9.01 17.15
N GLY A 11 0.21 8.00 17.41
CA GLY A 11 -0.49 7.25 16.37
C GLY A 11 -1.48 8.07 15.54
N GLU A 12 -2.12 9.07 16.15
CA GLU A 12 -3.03 9.99 15.46
C GLU A 12 -2.27 10.98 14.57
N LEU A 13 -1.16 11.53 15.07
CA LEU A 13 -0.25 12.36 14.25
C LEU A 13 0.35 11.56 13.09
N LEU A 14 0.78 10.32 13.36
CA LEU A 14 1.34 9.44 12.35
C LEU A 14 0.32 9.13 11.25
N SER A 15 -0.90 8.75 11.63
CA SER A 15 -1.95 8.35 10.67
C SER A 15 -2.54 9.52 9.87
N LYS A 16 -2.78 10.67 10.51
CA LYS A 16 -3.45 11.81 9.88
C LYS A 16 -2.52 12.77 9.16
N ILE A 17 -1.27 12.92 9.63
CA ILE A 17 -0.37 13.97 9.12
C ILE A 17 0.85 13.37 8.44
N ILE A 18 1.55 12.43 9.10
CA ILE A 18 2.85 11.96 8.62
C ILE A 18 2.68 11.00 7.43
N LEU A 19 1.91 9.92 7.60
CA LEU A 19 1.70 8.91 6.55
C LEU A 19 1.22 9.49 5.20
N PRO A 20 0.22 10.39 5.12
CA PRO A 20 -0.20 10.93 3.83
C PRO A 20 0.87 11.80 3.16
N LYS A 21 1.66 12.56 3.94
CA LYS A 21 2.75 13.37 3.38
C LYS A 21 3.89 12.50 2.86
N VAL A 22 4.32 11.52 3.67
CA VAL A 22 5.39 10.59 3.29
C VAL A 22 4.94 9.72 2.11
N HIS A 23 3.67 9.33 2.04
CA HIS A 23 3.10 8.62 0.89
C HIS A 23 3.30 9.40 -0.42
N LEU A 24 2.96 10.70 -0.42
CA LEU A 24 3.07 11.56 -1.61
C LEU A 24 4.53 11.73 -2.03
N ILE A 25 5.41 12.00 -1.06
CA ILE A 25 6.86 12.13 -1.32
C ILE A 25 7.43 10.81 -1.87
N ALA A 26 7.11 9.67 -1.24
CA ALA A 26 7.57 8.37 -1.69
C ALA A 26 7.07 8.04 -3.10
N LEU A 27 5.83 8.39 -3.41
CA LEU A 27 5.26 8.20 -4.75
C LEU A 27 5.99 9.07 -5.79
N LEU A 28 6.27 10.33 -5.48
CA LEU A 28 7.05 11.21 -6.38
C LEU A 28 8.46 10.64 -6.61
N VAL A 29 9.16 10.25 -5.55
CA VAL A 29 10.50 9.66 -5.66
C VAL A 29 10.48 8.37 -6.47
N ALA A 30 9.49 7.50 -6.26
CA ALA A 30 9.33 6.27 -7.04
C ALA A 30 9.09 6.56 -8.53
N VAL A 31 8.22 7.52 -8.87
CA VAL A 31 7.98 7.94 -10.25
C VAL A 31 9.25 8.50 -10.89
N THR A 32 9.98 9.37 -10.18
CA THR A 32 11.27 9.88 -10.65
C THR A 32 12.27 8.75 -10.89
N GLY A 33 12.35 7.77 -9.98
CA GLY A 33 13.19 6.59 -10.15
C GLY A 33 12.83 5.76 -11.38
N ILE A 34 11.54 5.56 -11.66
CA ILE A 34 11.07 4.84 -12.86
C ILE A 34 11.47 5.60 -14.14
N ILE A 35 11.33 6.92 -14.16
CA ILE A 35 11.73 7.75 -15.31
C ILE A 35 13.24 7.65 -15.55
N PHE A 36 14.05 7.73 -14.48
CA PHE A 36 15.50 7.64 -14.55
C PHE A 36 15.95 6.26 -15.03
N HIS A 37 15.28 5.20 -14.56
CA HIS A 37 15.54 3.83 -15.01
C HIS A 37 15.24 3.65 -16.49
N TYR A 38 14.13 4.23 -16.98
CA TYR A 38 13.79 4.18 -18.40
C TYR A 38 14.80 4.95 -19.29
N GLN A 39 15.33 6.07 -18.79
CA GLN A 39 16.36 6.85 -19.49
C GLN A 39 17.78 6.30 -19.31
N GLN A 40 17.96 5.19 -18.59
CA GLN A 40 19.26 4.59 -18.26
C GLN A 40 20.25 5.57 -17.59
N LEU A 41 19.74 6.49 -16.77
CA LEU A 41 20.57 7.44 -16.03
C LEU A 41 21.28 6.76 -14.85
N ALA A 42 22.51 7.21 -14.56
CA ALA A 42 23.26 6.75 -13.39
C ALA A 42 22.50 7.07 -12.09
N GLY A 43 22.51 6.13 -11.14
CA GLY A 43 21.81 6.28 -9.85
C GLY A 43 20.31 5.94 -9.87
N ALA A 44 19.76 5.52 -11.02
CA ALA A 44 18.35 5.11 -11.11
C ALA A 44 17.97 3.99 -10.11
N ALA A 45 18.88 3.05 -9.88
CA ALA A 45 18.66 1.93 -8.96
C ALA A 45 18.49 2.41 -7.50
N ASP A 46 19.31 3.36 -7.06
CA ASP A 46 19.27 3.89 -5.69
C ASP A 46 17.98 4.68 -5.45
N ILE A 47 17.61 5.52 -6.41
CA ILE A 47 16.36 6.30 -6.34
C ILE A 47 15.14 5.37 -6.32
N LEU A 48 15.13 4.32 -7.16
CA LEU A 48 14.08 3.31 -7.15
C LEU A 48 14.00 2.57 -5.81
N MET A 49 15.14 2.13 -5.28
CA MET A 49 15.20 1.47 -3.98
C MET A 49 14.63 2.35 -2.88
N ILE A 50 15.04 3.62 -2.81
CA ILE A 50 14.55 4.55 -1.80
C ILE A 50 13.04 4.80 -1.97
N GLY A 51 12.59 5.11 -3.19
CA GLY A 51 11.19 5.44 -3.47
C GLY A 51 10.24 4.29 -3.17
N LEU A 52 10.49 3.12 -3.77
CA LEU A 52 9.60 1.97 -3.64
C LEU A 52 9.69 1.31 -2.27
N SER A 53 10.86 1.26 -1.62
CA SER A 53 10.96 0.72 -0.26
C SER A 53 10.25 1.64 0.76
N THR A 54 10.38 2.95 0.63
CA THR A 54 9.64 3.91 1.47
C THR A 54 8.14 3.78 1.24
N LEU A 55 7.70 3.64 -0.02
CA LEU A 55 6.29 3.44 -0.35
C LEU A 55 5.74 2.14 0.24
N ALA A 56 6.51 1.04 0.16
CA ALA A 56 6.16 -0.23 0.78
C ALA A 56 6.05 -0.10 2.32
N GLY A 57 6.98 0.62 2.96
CA GLY A 57 6.94 0.90 4.40
C GLY A 57 5.71 1.71 4.79
N VAL A 58 5.33 2.72 4.01
CA VAL A 58 4.11 3.51 4.24
C VAL A 58 2.86 2.65 4.14
N TYR A 59 2.76 1.75 3.14
CA TYR A 59 1.63 0.83 3.05
C TYR A 59 1.57 -0.12 4.23
N PHE A 60 2.71 -0.69 4.64
CA PHE A 60 2.77 -1.55 5.81
C PHE A 60 2.31 -0.82 7.08
N LEU A 61 2.83 0.38 7.35
CA LEU A 61 2.41 1.18 8.50
C LEU A 61 0.93 1.59 8.43
N SER A 62 0.41 1.86 7.22
CA SER A 62 -1.01 2.18 7.01
C SER A 62 -1.93 1.03 7.43
N ALA A 63 -1.48 -0.23 7.37
CA ALA A 63 -2.24 -1.38 7.86
C ALA A 63 -2.47 -1.30 9.39
N PHE A 64 -1.48 -0.81 10.14
CA PHE A 64 -1.54 -0.74 11.60
C PHE A 64 -2.05 0.60 12.13
N ALA A 65 -2.11 1.63 11.28
CA ALA A 65 -2.58 2.96 11.65
C ALA A 65 -4.11 3.02 11.92
N VAL A 66 -4.89 2.12 11.31
CA VAL A 66 -6.36 2.08 11.45
C VAL A 66 -6.75 1.14 12.58
N ASN A 67 -6.60 1.59 13.83
CA ASN A 67 -7.01 0.80 15.00
C ASN A 67 -8.33 1.25 15.64
N ASN A 68 -8.77 2.49 15.42
CA ASN A 68 -10.00 3.02 16.02
C ASN A 68 -10.85 3.77 14.97
N PRO A 69 -11.70 3.08 14.19
CA PRO A 69 -12.74 3.79 13.46
C PRO A 69 -13.72 4.42 14.45
N PRO A 70 -14.22 5.64 14.19
CA PRO A 70 -14.97 6.44 15.17
C PRO A 70 -16.37 5.90 15.52
N ASP A 71 -16.81 4.77 14.94
CA ASP A 71 -18.17 4.27 15.07
C ASP A 71 -18.17 2.76 15.42
N ASN A 72 -18.88 2.36 16.48
CA ASN A 72 -18.93 0.97 16.98
C ASN A 72 -19.66 -0.02 16.04
N LYS A 73 -19.97 0.36 14.80
CA LYS A 73 -20.79 -0.41 13.84
C LYS A 73 -19.98 -1.24 12.84
N HIS A 74 -18.66 -1.24 12.93
CA HIS A 74 -17.82 -1.89 11.94
C HIS A 74 -17.59 -3.37 12.22
N SER A 75 -17.67 -4.20 11.18
CA SER A 75 -17.38 -5.62 11.32
C SER A 75 -15.87 -5.83 11.58
N PRO A 76 -15.46 -6.66 12.56
CA PRO A 76 -14.04 -6.98 12.77
C PRO A 76 -13.40 -7.60 11.53
N ARG A 77 -14.21 -8.24 10.67
CA ARG A 77 -13.77 -8.82 9.39
C ARG A 77 -13.33 -7.72 8.40
N ALA A 78 -13.98 -6.56 8.42
CA ALA A 78 -13.65 -5.43 7.55
C ALA A 78 -12.26 -4.85 7.88
N LEU A 79 -11.90 -4.80 9.16
CA LEU A 79 -10.58 -4.37 9.62
C LEU A 79 -9.48 -5.38 9.22
N LEU A 80 -9.77 -6.68 9.29
CA LEU A 80 -8.83 -7.71 8.83
C LEU A 80 -8.57 -7.59 7.33
N VAL A 81 -9.61 -7.40 6.52
CA VAL A 81 -9.45 -7.21 5.07
C VAL A 81 -8.66 -5.94 4.76
N LEU A 82 -8.90 -4.84 5.47
CA LEU A 82 -8.10 -3.62 5.34
C LEU A 82 -6.61 -3.88 5.60
N LYS A 83 -6.29 -4.60 6.68
CA LYS A 83 -4.90 -4.93 7.03
C LYS A 83 -4.26 -5.80 5.94
N LEU A 84 -4.98 -6.81 5.47
CA LEU A 84 -4.53 -7.68 4.40
C LEU A 84 -4.25 -6.92 3.10
N ILE A 85 -5.13 -6.02 2.68
CA ILE A 85 -4.93 -5.22 1.45
C ILE A 85 -3.64 -4.39 1.55
N PHE A 86 -3.41 -3.70 2.67
CA PHE A 86 -2.23 -2.85 2.83
C PHE A 86 -0.91 -3.64 2.99
N ILE A 87 -0.94 -4.78 3.68
CA ILE A 87 0.22 -5.66 3.78
C ILE A 87 0.56 -6.24 2.40
N ALA A 88 -0.46 -6.72 1.68
CA ALA A 88 -0.26 -7.27 0.35
C ALA A 88 0.20 -6.19 -0.65
N ALA A 89 -0.31 -4.95 -0.52
CA ALA A 89 0.18 -3.80 -1.26
C ALA A 89 1.66 -3.52 -1.01
N SER A 90 2.11 -3.59 0.25
CA SER A 90 3.53 -3.47 0.58
C SER A 90 4.39 -4.53 -0.12
N VAL A 91 3.98 -5.81 -0.05
CA VAL A 91 4.67 -6.92 -0.71
C VAL A 91 4.68 -6.77 -2.24
N ALA A 92 3.57 -6.35 -2.84
CA ALA A 92 3.49 -6.11 -4.28
C ALA A 92 4.42 -4.99 -4.74
N VAL A 93 4.55 -3.89 -3.98
CA VAL A 93 5.49 -2.80 -4.29
C VAL A 93 6.94 -3.29 -4.25
N ILE A 94 7.30 -4.10 -3.25
CA ILE A 94 8.63 -4.72 -3.20
C ILE A 94 8.84 -5.67 -4.38
N GLY A 95 7.83 -6.46 -4.76
CA GLY A 95 7.88 -7.30 -5.96
C GLY A 95 8.11 -6.49 -7.24
N ILE A 96 7.48 -5.32 -7.37
CA ILE A 96 7.70 -4.40 -8.50
C ILE A 96 9.14 -3.88 -8.49
N LEU A 97 9.66 -3.47 -7.33
CA LEU A 97 11.06 -3.05 -7.18
C LEU A 97 12.03 -4.14 -7.63
N PHE A 98 11.83 -5.38 -7.16
CA PHE A 98 12.67 -6.52 -7.52
C PHE A 98 12.58 -6.83 -9.02
N THR A 99 11.41 -6.62 -9.62
CA THR A 99 11.22 -6.79 -11.07
C THR A 99 11.97 -5.74 -11.87
N LEU A 100 11.94 -4.47 -11.44
CA LEU A 100 12.65 -3.37 -12.10
C LEU A 100 14.17 -3.52 -12.00
N LEU A 101 14.67 -4.00 -10.87
CA LEU A 101 16.10 -4.20 -10.63
C LEU A 101 16.63 -5.58 -11.06
N ASN A 102 15.77 -6.44 -11.63
CA ASN A 102 16.10 -7.82 -12.01
C ASN A 102 16.72 -8.65 -10.88
N LEU A 103 16.21 -8.48 -9.66
CA LEU A 103 16.66 -9.23 -8.49
C LEU A 103 16.04 -10.63 -8.45
N GLU A 104 16.73 -11.55 -7.77
CA GLU A 104 16.23 -12.90 -7.51
C GLU A 104 14.97 -12.86 -6.63
N GLY A 105 14.01 -13.76 -6.87
CA GLY A 105 12.75 -13.81 -6.13
C GLY A 105 11.66 -12.85 -6.62
N LYS A 106 11.92 -12.05 -7.68
CA LYS A 106 10.93 -11.11 -8.26
C LYS A 106 9.56 -11.76 -8.56
N GLN A 107 9.54 -12.96 -9.14
CA GLN A 107 8.30 -13.69 -9.46
C GLN A 107 7.51 -14.06 -8.21
N GLN A 108 8.18 -14.59 -7.18
CA GLN A 108 7.54 -15.09 -5.96
C GLN A 108 6.89 -13.94 -5.18
N MET A 109 7.61 -12.83 -5.02
CA MET A 109 7.09 -11.65 -4.31
C MET A 109 5.92 -11.01 -5.05
N LEU A 110 6.02 -10.89 -6.38
CA LEU A 110 4.96 -10.30 -7.18
C LEU A 110 3.70 -11.18 -7.19
N LEU A 111 3.84 -12.51 -7.29
CA LEU A 111 2.73 -13.47 -7.27
C LEU A 111 2.03 -13.49 -5.92
N ILE A 112 2.78 -13.51 -4.81
CA ILE A 112 2.21 -13.46 -3.45
C ILE A 112 1.46 -12.14 -3.24
N GLY A 113 2.09 -11.01 -3.58
CA GLY A 113 1.49 -9.69 -3.44
C GLY A 113 0.21 -9.55 -4.27
N THR A 114 0.26 -9.85 -5.56
CA THR A 114 -0.90 -9.78 -6.46
C THR A 114 -2.02 -10.71 -6.05
N GLY A 115 -1.72 -11.98 -5.77
CA GLY A 115 -2.71 -12.97 -5.38
C GLY A 115 -3.48 -12.56 -4.12
N VAL A 116 -2.76 -12.09 -3.09
CA VAL A 116 -3.40 -11.66 -1.83
C VAL A 116 -4.19 -10.37 -2.03
N ILE A 117 -3.69 -9.36 -2.78
CA ILE A 117 -4.47 -8.14 -3.07
C ILE A 117 -5.75 -8.50 -3.83
N GLY A 118 -5.68 -9.39 -4.81
CA GLY A 118 -6.84 -9.83 -5.60
C GLY A 118 -7.92 -10.45 -4.73
N ILE A 119 -7.55 -11.46 -3.93
CA ILE A 119 -8.47 -12.14 -3.00
C ILE A 119 -9.04 -11.15 -1.97
N ALA A 120 -8.19 -10.32 -1.36
CA ALA A 120 -8.60 -9.37 -0.33
C ALA A 120 -9.49 -8.25 -0.90
N SER A 121 -9.26 -7.81 -2.15
CA SER A 121 -10.11 -6.82 -2.82
C SER A 121 -11.49 -7.38 -3.14
N ILE A 122 -11.58 -8.64 -3.58
CA ILE A 122 -12.87 -9.32 -3.79
C ILE A 122 -13.62 -9.46 -2.46
N ALA A 123 -12.96 -9.98 -1.42
CA ALA A 123 -13.56 -10.12 -0.09
C ALA A 123 -14.01 -8.75 0.47
N GLY A 124 -13.22 -7.70 0.24
CA GLY A 124 -13.55 -6.33 0.61
C GLY A 124 -14.79 -5.81 -0.11
N ALA A 125 -14.88 -6.02 -1.43
CA ALA A 125 -16.06 -5.64 -2.21
C ALA A 125 -17.32 -6.37 -1.73
N THR A 126 -17.25 -7.68 -1.46
CA THR A 126 -18.38 -8.45 -0.90
C THR A 126 -18.83 -7.90 0.46
N LEU A 127 -17.90 -7.55 1.35
CA LEU A 127 -18.22 -6.98 2.66
C LEU A 127 -18.83 -5.58 2.58
N VAL A 128 -18.44 -4.79 1.58
CA VAL A 128 -19.02 -3.47 1.30
C VAL A 128 -20.45 -3.62 0.77
N VAL A 129 -20.69 -4.54 -0.16
CA VAL A 129 -22.04 -4.82 -0.69
C VAL A 129 -22.98 -5.33 0.41
N THR A 130 -22.47 -6.15 1.32
CA THR A 130 -23.27 -6.73 2.42
C THR A 130 -23.63 -5.69 3.48
N ASN A 131 -22.72 -4.75 3.78
CA ASN A 131 -22.96 -3.72 4.78
C ASN A 131 -22.32 -2.40 4.36
N ASN A 132 -23.16 -1.44 3.98
CA ASN A 132 -22.75 -0.14 3.45
C ASN A 132 -21.96 0.69 4.49
N SER A 133 -22.10 0.42 5.79
CA SER A 133 -21.28 1.04 6.84
C SER A 133 -19.80 0.65 6.78
N ASN A 134 -19.45 -0.45 6.09
CA ASN A 134 -18.05 -0.85 5.86
C ASN A 134 -17.37 0.00 4.76
N LEU A 135 -18.14 0.68 3.90
CA LEU A 135 -17.61 1.53 2.82
C LEU A 135 -16.68 2.63 3.36
N ALA A 136 -17.03 3.23 4.50
CA ALA A 136 -16.24 4.31 5.11
C ALA A 136 -14.80 3.88 5.44
N ILE A 137 -14.60 2.61 5.77
CA ILE A 137 -13.27 2.04 6.09
C ILE A 137 -12.59 1.50 4.84
N LEU A 138 -13.31 0.75 4.00
CA LEU A 138 -12.72 0.01 2.88
C LEU A 138 -12.51 0.85 1.62
N LYS A 139 -13.12 2.03 1.49
CA LYS A 139 -12.97 2.89 0.31
C LYS A 139 -11.51 3.24 0.04
N ARG A 140 -10.74 3.64 1.07
CA ARG A 140 -9.33 4.03 0.91
C ARG A 140 -8.44 2.83 0.52
N PRO A 141 -8.49 1.68 1.23
CA PRO A 141 -7.76 0.47 0.82
C PRO A 141 -8.10 0.01 -0.60
N LEU A 142 -9.38 0.00 -1.00
CA LEU A 142 -9.80 -0.42 -2.34
C LEU A 142 -9.28 0.53 -3.42
N MET A 143 -9.31 1.84 -3.18
CA MET A 143 -8.84 2.84 -4.13
C MET A 143 -7.32 2.77 -4.36
N VAL A 144 -6.56 2.27 -3.38
CA VAL A 144 -5.12 2.02 -3.52
C VAL A 144 -4.84 0.63 -4.07
N GLY A 145 -5.56 -0.38 -3.57
CA GLY A 145 -5.35 -1.79 -3.88
C GLY A 145 -5.69 -2.13 -5.33
N ILE A 146 -6.77 -1.58 -5.89
CA ILE A 146 -7.19 -1.89 -7.27
C ILE A 146 -6.17 -1.38 -8.31
N PRO A 147 -5.74 -0.10 -8.31
CA PRO A 147 -4.71 0.35 -9.25
C PRO A 147 -3.40 -0.40 -9.08
N LEU A 148 -2.98 -0.66 -7.84
CA LEU A 148 -1.74 -1.39 -7.56
C LEU A 148 -1.82 -2.84 -8.04
N PHE A 149 -2.97 -3.49 -7.88
CA PHE A 149 -3.22 -4.83 -8.41
C PHE A 149 -3.08 -4.88 -9.92
N LEU A 150 -3.65 -3.91 -10.64
CA LEU A 150 -3.54 -3.81 -12.10
C LEU A 150 -2.09 -3.61 -12.55
N VAL A 151 -1.36 -2.70 -11.88
CA VAL A 151 0.07 -2.47 -12.17
C VAL A 151 0.88 -3.75 -11.91
N ALA A 152 0.65 -4.41 -10.79
CA ALA A 152 1.39 -5.63 -10.45
C ALA A 152 1.04 -6.80 -11.39
N LEU A 153 -0.21 -6.93 -11.83
CA LEU A 153 -0.61 -7.88 -12.89
C LEU A 153 0.10 -7.58 -14.22
N TYR A 154 0.22 -6.31 -14.61
CA TYR A 154 0.94 -5.92 -15.82
C TYR A 154 2.41 -6.37 -15.76
N PHE A 155 3.09 -6.14 -14.63
CA PHE A 155 4.46 -6.61 -14.45
C PHE A 155 4.56 -8.14 -14.44
N MET A 156 3.57 -8.83 -13.87
CA MET A 156 3.53 -10.29 -13.85
C MET A 156 3.38 -10.87 -15.26
N TYR A 157 2.47 -10.30 -16.06
CA TYR A 157 2.27 -10.68 -17.44
C TYR A 157 3.53 -10.43 -18.28
N LYS A 158 4.15 -9.25 -18.14
CA LYS A 158 5.42 -8.92 -18.82
C LYS A 158 6.53 -9.91 -18.47
N LEU A 159 6.60 -10.34 -17.21
CA LEU A 159 7.61 -11.28 -16.72
C LEU A 159 7.35 -12.73 -17.18
N SER A 160 6.10 -13.09 -17.47
CA SER A 160 5.73 -14.41 -18.00
C SER A 160 5.98 -14.56 -19.51
N LEU A 161 6.15 -13.44 -20.22
CA LEU A 161 6.39 -13.41 -21.67
C LEU A 161 7.89 -13.46 -22.04
N ILE A 162 8.78 -13.33 -21.06
CA ILE A 162 10.24 -13.35 -21.20
C ILE A 162 10.74 -14.71 -20.72
#